data_AF-A0A391PIY4-F1
#
_entry.id   AF-A0A391PIY4-F1
#
_cell.length_a   1.000
_cell.length_b   1.000
_cell.length_c   1.000
_cell.angle_alpha   90.00
_cell.angle_beta   90.00
_cell.angle_gamma   90.00
#
_symmetry.space_group_name_H-M   'P 1'
#
loop_
_entity.id
_entity.type
_entity.pdbx_description
1 polymer ?
#
loop_
_entity_poly.entity_id
_entity_poly.type
_entity_poly.pdbx_seq_one_letter_code
_entity_poly.pdbx_strand_id
1 'polypeptide(L)'
;MSGKKYKTATRRQPLVFGEIEELRRKGFNQTEIADIHGVSRQAVSWHKTTYGGQKSTRQIVNQAWPWETKGPHGKSAAYQRLRDHGEFIATGGRDMSDFKRGRHAAWLKMMRRNDYVLEFDPNIPPTPGVAPTGGFGLFTDEGVEVVGASLPG
;
A
#
# COMPACT_ATOMS: atom_id res chain seq x y z
N MET A 1 -15.71 8.34 -30.72
CA MET A 1 -15.43 8.45 -29.28
C MET A 1 -16.54 9.30 -28.64
N SER A 2 -17.56 8.67 -28.06
CA SER A 2 -18.72 9.36 -27.50
C SER A 2 -18.33 10.05 -26.18
N GLY A 3 -18.35 11.39 -26.18
CA GLY A 3 -18.11 12.19 -24.97
C GLY A 3 -19.28 12.05 -24.01
N LYS A 4 -19.04 11.47 -22.83
CA LYS A 4 -20.03 11.45 -21.74
C LYS A 4 -20.44 12.89 -21.42
N LYS A 5 -21.73 13.20 -21.61
CA LYS A 5 -22.33 14.46 -21.18
C LYS A 5 -22.34 14.49 -19.66
N TYR A 6 -21.41 15.21 -19.05
CA TYR A 6 -21.47 15.50 -17.61
C TYR A 6 -22.67 16.42 -17.37
N LYS A 7 -23.51 16.09 -16.38
CA LYS A 7 -24.66 16.93 -16.01
C LYS A 7 -24.15 18.32 -15.68
N THR A 8 -24.57 19.33 -16.44
CA THR A 8 -24.27 20.73 -16.14
C THR A 8 -24.85 21.04 -14.76
N ALA A 9 -24.00 21.10 -13.75
CA ALA A 9 -24.41 21.44 -12.39
C ALA A 9 -24.98 22.86 -12.38
N THR A 10 -26.21 22.99 -11.91
CA THR A 10 -26.98 24.24 -11.83
C THR A 10 -26.36 25.25 -10.85
N ARG A 11 -25.31 24.87 -10.12
CA ARG A 11 -24.42 25.76 -9.35
C ARG A 11 -22.99 25.19 -9.40
N ARG A 12 -22.06 25.91 -10.00
CA ARG A 12 -20.62 25.61 -9.88
C ARG A 12 -20.18 25.99 -8.46
N GLN A 13 -20.35 25.08 -7.52
CA GLN A 13 -19.70 25.21 -6.22
C GLN A 13 -18.19 25.11 -6.46
N PRO A 14 -17.38 26.05 -5.94
CA PRO A 14 -15.92 25.93 -6.01
C PRO A 14 -15.51 24.61 -5.37
N LEU A 15 -14.61 23.86 -6.01
CA LEU A 15 -14.09 22.62 -5.43
C LEU A 15 -13.09 23.00 -4.33
N VAL A 16 -13.55 23.16 -3.09
CA VAL A 16 -12.67 23.52 -1.97
C VAL A 16 -12.03 22.25 -1.40
N PHE A 17 -10.71 22.27 -1.22
CA PHE A 17 -9.95 21.12 -0.74
C PHE A 17 -10.46 20.57 0.62
N GLY A 18 -10.81 21.47 1.55
CA GLY A 18 -11.37 21.09 2.85
C GLY A 18 -12.68 20.32 2.77
N GLU A 19 -13.56 20.68 1.83
CA GLU A 19 -14.85 20.00 1.61
C GLU A 19 -14.66 18.59 1.05
N ILE A 20 -13.71 18.40 0.12
CA ILE A 20 -13.37 17.08 -0.41
C ILE A 20 -12.94 16.14 0.74
N GLU A 21 -12.08 16.61 1.64
CA GLU A 21 -11.58 15.78 2.74
C GLU A 21 -12.67 15.49 3.79
N GLU A 22 -13.59 16.43 4.04
CA GLU A 22 -14.74 16.20 4.91
C GLU A 22 -15.68 15.13 4.33
N LEU A 23 -16.02 15.22 3.04
CA LEU A 23 -16.85 14.22 2.37
C LEU A 23 -16.18 12.84 2.37
N ARG A 24 -14.85 12.78 2.21
CA ARG A 24 -14.12 11.51 2.34
C ARG A 24 -14.19 10.93 3.75
N ARG A 25 -14.08 11.76 4.79
CA ARG A 25 -14.27 11.32 6.19
C ARG A 25 -15.69 10.79 6.44
N LYS A 26 -16.68 11.31 5.72
CA LYS A 26 -18.07 10.83 5.73
C LYS A 26 -18.28 9.56 4.88
N GLY A 27 -17.25 9.04 4.23
CA GLY A 27 -17.29 7.77 3.50
C GLY A 27 -17.55 7.91 1.99
N PHE A 28 -17.70 9.12 1.46
CA PHE A 28 -17.93 9.31 0.02
C PHE A 28 -16.68 8.97 -0.80
N ASN A 29 -16.89 8.31 -1.95
CA ASN A 29 -15.85 8.02 -2.92
C ASN A 29 -15.67 9.20 -3.91
N GLN A 30 -14.58 9.19 -4.69
CA GLN A 30 -14.24 10.31 -5.58
C GLN A 30 -15.27 10.57 -6.69
N THR A 31 -15.98 9.53 -7.12
CA THR A 31 -17.03 9.66 -8.14
C THR A 31 -18.24 10.36 -7.55
N GLU A 32 -18.67 9.98 -6.35
CA GLU A 32 -19.78 10.63 -5.65
C GLU A 32 -19.46 12.09 -5.33
N ILE A 33 -18.23 12.37 -4.88
CA ILE A 33 -17.76 13.75 -4.65
C ILE A 33 -17.78 14.55 -5.96
N ALA A 34 -17.33 13.94 -7.06
CA ALA A 34 -17.37 14.59 -8.37
C ALA A 34 -18.81 14.91 -8.79
N ASP A 35 -19.75 14.00 -8.54
CA ASP A 35 -21.18 14.19 -8.84
C ASP A 35 -21.81 15.28 -7.96
N ILE A 36 -21.48 15.34 -6.66
CA ILE A 36 -21.93 16.38 -5.72
C ILE A 36 -21.48 17.77 -6.17
N HIS A 37 -20.22 17.89 -6.57
CA HIS A 37 -19.62 19.18 -6.95
C HIS A 37 -19.78 19.51 -8.45
N GLY A 38 -20.34 18.61 -9.25
CA GLY A 38 -20.50 18.81 -10.69
C GLY A 38 -19.19 18.90 -11.46
N VAL A 39 -18.14 18.22 -10.98
CA VAL A 39 -16.80 18.21 -11.57
C VAL A 39 -16.44 16.82 -12.11
N SER A 40 -15.28 16.69 -12.74
CA SER A 40 -14.77 15.37 -13.12
C SER A 40 -14.07 14.69 -11.94
N ARG A 41 -14.09 13.36 -11.89
CA ARG A 41 -13.27 12.58 -10.94
C ARG A 41 -11.78 12.95 -10.99
N GLN A 42 -11.28 13.31 -12.17
CA GLN A 42 -9.89 13.74 -12.36
C GLN A 42 -9.60 15.09 -11.69
N ALA A 43 -10.57 16.02 -11.69
CA ALA A 43 -10.45 17.28 -10.96
C ALA A 43 -10.35 17.06 -9.45
N VAL A 44 -11.17 16.15 -8.89
CA VAL A 44 -11.10 15.74 -7.48
C VAL A 44 -9.74 15.10 -7.16
N SER A 45 -9.25 14.21 -8.05
CA SER A 45 -7.94 13.58 -7.88
C SER A 45 -6.79 14.60 -7.95
N TRP A 46 -6.85 15.55 -8.88
CA TRP A 46 -5.84 16.60 -9.03
C TRP A 46 -5.80 17.53 -7.81
N HIS A 47 -6.96 17.98 -7.29
CA HIS A 47 -7.00 18.76 -6.05
C HIS A 47 -6.37 18.03 -4.87
N LYS A 48 -6.59 16.72 -4.75
CA LYS A 48 -5.96 15.91 -3.69
C LYS A 48 -4.43 15.92 -3.80
N THR A 49 -3.89 15.76 -5.00
CA THR A 49 -2.43 15.71 -5.20
C THR A 49 -1.78 17.09 -5.09
N THR A 50 -2.47 18.15 -5.52
CA THR A 50 -1.93 19.51 -5.58
C THR A 50 -1.99 20.22 -4.22
N TYR A 51 -3.05 20.03 -3.44
CA TYR A 51 -3.27 20.77 -2.18
C TYR A 51 -2.96 19.94 -0.91
N GLY A 52 -2.18 18.86 -1.03
CA GLY A 52 -1.70 18.12 0.14
C GLY A 52 -2.75 17.24 0.82
N GLY A 53 -3.64 16.63 0.03
CA GLY A 53 -4.60 15.62 0.47
C GLY A 53 -3.98 14.56 1.37
N GLN A 54 -4.75 14.08 2.35
CA GLN A 54 -4.32 12.97 3.20
C GLN A 54 -3.90 11.80 2.30
N LYS A 55 -2.62 11.43 2.40
CA LYS A 55 -2.06 10.30 1.66
C LYS A 55 -2.77 9.04 2.14
N SER A 56 -3.17 8.18 1.21
CA SER A 56 -3.67 6.87 1.62
C SER A 56 -2.57 6.06 2.28
N THR A 57 -2.92 5.10 3.11
CA THR A 57 -1.96 4.17 3.73
C THR A 57 -1.02 3.55 2.69
N ARG A 58 -1.56 3.14 1.53
CA ARG A 58 -0.75 2.64 0.41
C ARG A 58 0.24 3.67 -0.12
N GLN A 59 -0.14 4.95 -0.21
CA GLN A 59 0.76 6.02 -0.66
C GLN A 59 1.88 6.28 0.35
N ILE A 60 1.56 6.26 1.64
CA ILE A 60 2.54 6.39 2.72
C ILE A 60 3.56 5.25 2.64
N VAL A 61 3.08 4.00 2.58
CA VAL A 61 3.94 2.81 2.47
C VAL A 61 4.78 2.82 1.20
N ASN A 62 4.23 3.28 0.07
CA ASN A 62 4.99 3.41 -1.18
C ASN A 62 6.12 4.43 -1.07
N GLN A 63 5.91 5.54 -0.37
CA GLN A 63 6.91 6.60 -0.23
C GLN A 63 8.02 6.22 0.74
N ALA A 64 7.69 5.44 1.77
CA ALA A 64 8.67 4.88 2.71
C ALA A 64 9.33 3.60 2.19
N TRP A 65 8.99 3.14 0.98
CA TRP A 65 9.50 1.88 0.46
C TRP A 65 11.00 2.00 0.15
N PRO A 66 11.86 1.17 0.75
CA PRO A 66 13.32 1.40 0.71
C PRO A 66 14.01 0.92 -0.57
N TRP A 67 13.32 0.17 -1.43
CA TRP A 67 13.96 -0.56 -2.54
C TRP A 67 13.29 -0.36 -3.89
N GLU A 68 14.08 -0.36 -4.96
CA GLU A 68 13.57 -0.36 -6.33
C GLU A 68 13.12 -1.76 -6.78
N THR A 69 11.89 -2.11 -6.43
CA THR A 69 11.30 -3.40 -6.80
C THR A 69 10.57 -3.36 -8.14
N LYS A 70 10.65 -4.44 -8.92
CA LYS A 70 9.92 -4.61 -10.19
C LYS A 70 8.61 -5.36 -9.98
N GLY A 71 7.71 -5.28 -10.98
CA GLY A 71 6.41 -5.96 -10.97
C GLY A 71 6.44 -7.44 -10.54
N PRO A 72 7.40 -8.27 -11.00
CA PRO A 72 7.51 -9.67 -10.59
C PRO A 72 7.75 -9.88 -9.09
N HIS A 73 8.37 -8.92 -8.40
CA HIS A 73 8.65 -9.02 -6.96
C HIS A 73 7.38 -8.87 -6.12
N GLY A 74 6.35 -8.18 -6.64
CA GLY A 74 5.11 -7.92 -5.91
C GLY A 74 4.31 -9.18 -5.53
N LYS A 75 4.62 -10.32 -6.17
CA LYS A 75 4.00 -11.62 -5.88
C LYS A 75 4.73 -12.40 -4.77
N SER A 76 5.92 -11.97 -4.33
CA SER A 76 6.65 -12.67 -3.27
C SER A 76 5.96 -12.50 -1.93
N ALA A 77 6.08 -13.52 -1.07
CA ALA A 77 5.58 -13.44 0.30
C ALA A 77 6.34 -12.36 1.08
N ALA A 78 7.65 -12.25 0.88
CA ALA A 78 8.50 -11.23 1.49
C ALA A 78 8.00 -9.81 1.21
N TYR A 79 7.73 -9.50 -0.06
CA TYR A 79 7.19 -8.21 -0.48
C TYR A 79 5.87 -7.92 0.23
N GLN A 80 4.94 -8.87 0.20
CA GLN A 80 3.62 -8.70 0.80
C GLN A 80 3.69 -8.52 2.31
N ARG A 81 4.53 -9.28 3.02
CA ARG A 81 4.71 -9.13 4.48
C ARG A 81 5.29 -7.77 4.85
N LEU A 82 6.26 -7.26 4.09
CA LEU A 82 6.80 -5.93 4.35
C LEU A 82 5.78 -4.82 4.04
N ARG A 83 4.93 -4.99 3.02
CA ARG A 83 3.80 -4.08 2.78
C ARG A 83 2.80 -4.06 3.94
N ASP A 84 2.46 -5.24 4.44
CA ASP A 84 1.56 -5.39 5.58
C ASP A 84 2.17 -4.78 6.85
N HIS A 85 3.50 -4.90 7.01
CA HIS A 85 4.23 -4.24 8.07
C HIS A 85 4.17 -2.72 7.95
N GLY A 86 4.40 -2.16 6.76
CA GLY A 86 4.26 -0.72 6.53
C GLY A 86 2.85 -0.21 6.82
N GLU A 87 1.81 -0.96 6.45
CA GLU A 87 0.42 -0.64 6.76
C GLU A 87 0.15 -0.66 8.26
N PHE A 88 0.70 -1.65 8.97
CA PHE A 88 0.62 -1.72 10.43
C PHE A 88 1.28 -0.50 11.09
N ILE A 89 2.50 -0.13 10.67
CA ILE A 89 3.21 1.06 11.19
C ILE A 89 2.42 2.35 10.93
N ALA A 90 1.84 2.50 9.74
CA ALA A 90 1.11 3.72 9.38
C ALA A 90 -0.24 3.87 10.11
N THR A 91 -0.87 2.77 10.52
CA THR A 91 -2.27 2.80 11.00
C THR A 91 -2.46 2.27 12.42
N GLY A 92 -1.45 1.60 12.99
CA GLY A 92 -1.58 0.77 14.19
C GLY A 92 -2.40 -0.51 13.96
N GLY A 93 -2.59 -0.92 12.70
CA GLY A 93 -3.39 -2.09 12.32
C GLY A 93 -4.91 -1.87 12.31
N ARG A 94 -5.38 -0.62 12.44
CA ARG A 94 -6.82 -0.28 12.43
C ARG A 94 -7.50 -0.59 11.10
N ASP A 95 -6.78 -0.39 9.99
CA ASP A 95 -7.31 -0.59 8.63
C ASP A 95 -7.10 -2.04 8.12
N MET A 96 -6.51 -2.91 8.93
CA MET A 96 -6.22 -4.31 8.58
C MET A 96 -7.39 -5.23 8.96
N SER A 97 -7.66 -6.26 8.15
CA SER A 97 -8.58 -7.33 8.57
C SER A 97 -7.96 -8.22 9.66
N ASP A 98 -8.79 -8.94 10.43
CA ASP A 98 -8.30 -9.87 11.46
C ASP A 98 -7.34 -10.93 10.90
N PHE A 99 -7.70 -11.50 9.75
CA PHE A 99 -6.84 -12.45 9.04
C PHE A 99 -5.47 -11.84 8.72
N LYS A 100 -5.45 -10.59 8.24
CA LYS A 100 -4.23 -9.89 7.89
C LYS A 100 -3.38 -9.56 9.13
N ARG A 101 -4.02 -9.12 10.23
CA ARG A 101 -3.36 -8.90 11.53
C ARG A 101 -2.73 -10.17 12.08
N GLY A 102 -3.46 -11.29 12.04
CA GLY A 102 -2.96 -12.59 12.49
C GLY A 102 -1.71 -13.03 11.73
N ARG A 103 -1.72 -12.90 10.40
CA ARG A 103 -0.56 -13.22 9.55
C ARG A 103 0.64 -12.31 9.80
N HIS A 104 0.40 -11.01 9.98
CA HIS A 104 1.46 -10.05 10.33
C HIS A 104 2.08 -10.36 11.70
N ALA A 105 1.26 -10.67 12.70
CA ALA A 105 1.74 -11.07 14.02
C ALA A 105 2.56 -12.38 13.97
N ALA A 106 2.10 -13.38 13.22
CA ALA A 106 2.84 -14.62 13.02
C ALA A 106 4.19 -14.39 12.32
N TRP A 107 4.20 -13.53 11.30
CA TRP A 107 5.42 -13.14 10.60
C TRP A 107 6.40 -12.44 11.54
N LEU A 108 5.97 -11.42 12.29
CA LEU A 108 6.83 -10.72 13.26
C LEU A 108 7.37 -11.67 14.34
N LYS A 109 6.54 -12.58 14.84
CA LYS A 109 6.97 -13.60 15.81
C LYS A 109 8.04 -14.51 15.23
N MET A 110 7.89 -14.94 13.98
CA MET A 110 8.88 -15.76 13.28
C MET A 110 10.20 -14.99 13.07
N MET A 111 10.14 -13.75 12.57
CA MET A 111 11.32 -12.92 12.34
C MET A 111 12.11 -12.73 13.64
N ARG A 112 11.43 -12.39 14.75
CA ARG A 112 12.08 -12.18 16.05
C ARG A 112 12.61 -13.47 16.67
N ARG A 113 11.88 -14.58 16.56
CA ARG A 113 12.26 -15.85 17.19
C ARG A 113 13.56 -16.40 16.59
N ASN A 114 13.74 -16.23 15.29
CA ASN A 114 14.89 -16.78 14.57
C ASN A 114 15.96 -15.74 14.26
N ASP A 115 15.78 -14.51 14.77
CA ASP A 115 16.63 -13.35 14.50
C ASP A 115 16.91 -13.12 13.00
N TYR A 116 15.83 -13.14 12.23
CA TYR A 116 15.91 -12.95 10.79
C TYR A 116 15.83 -11.48 10.41
N VAL A 117 16.65 -11.12 9.43
CA VAL A 117 16.62 -9.89 8.67
C VAL A 117 16.04 -10.19 7.30
N LEU A 118 15.17 -9.29 6.81
CA LEU A 118 14.69 -9.35 5.42
C LEU A 118 15.53 -8.39 4.59
N GLU A 119 16.22 -8.92 3.59
CA GLU A 119 17.04 -8.14 2.66
C GLU A 119 16.44 -8.18 1.25
N PHE A 120 16.76 -7.13 0.48
CA PHE A 120 16.49 -7.08 -0.94
C PHE A 120 17.76 -6.76 -1.73
N ASP A 121 18.14 -7.67 -2.62
CA ASP A 121 19.13 -7.46 -3.67
C ASP A 121 18.60 -8.19 -4.92
N PRO A 122 18.46 -7.51 -6.08
CA PRO A 122 17.94 -8.12 -7.31
C PRO A 122 18.71 -9.35 -7.80
N ASN A 123 19.93 -9.59 -7.32
CA ASN A 123 20.75 -10.75 -7.64
C ASN A 123 20.50 -11.97 -6.73
N ILE A 124 19.75 -11.81 -5.62
CA ILE A 124 19.36 -12.93 -4.76
C ILE A 124 18.52 -13.92 -5.58
N PRO A 125 18.91 -15.21 -5.63
CA PRO A 125 18.20 -16.20 -6.41
C PRO A 125 16.78 -16.46 -5.87
N PRO A 126 15.89 -17.07 -6.67
CA PRO A 126 14.57 -17.47 -6.20
C PRO A 126 14.60 -18.45 -5.02
N THR A 127 13.88 -18.10 -3.95
CA THR A 127 13.70 -18.96 -2.77
C THR A 127 12.22 -19.33 -2.62
N PRO A 128 11.85 -20.62 -2.75
CA PRO A 128 10.49 -21.09 -2.56
C PRO A 128 9.91 -20.66 -1.21
N GLY A 129 8.65 -20.22 -1.17
CA GLY A 129 7.99 -19.78 0.08
C GLY A 129 8.39 -18.39 0.59
N VAL A 130 9.50 -17.80 0.10
CA VAL A 130 9.92 -16.43 0.43
C VAL A 130 9.75 -15.52 -0.77
N ALA A 131 10.46 -15.83 -1.86
CA ALA A 131 10.48 -15.06 -3.10
C ALA A 131 10.74 -15.95 -4.34
N PRO A 132 9.68 -16.52 -4.93
CA PRO A 132 9.81 -17.41 -6.11
C PRO A 132 10.35 -16.73 -7.37
N THR A 133 10.45 -15.40 -7.39
CA THR A 133 11.00 -14.61 -8.50
C THR A 133 12.37 -14.01 -8.18
N GLY A 134 12.97 -14.37 -7.05
CA GLY A 134 14.23 -13.81 -6.56
C GLY A 134 14.07 -12.42 -5.95
N GLY A 135 15.20 -11.79 -5.63
CA GLY A 135 15.26 -10.42 -5.14
C GLY A 135 15.18 -10.27 -3.62
N PHE A 136 14.46 -11.15 -2.91
CA PHE A 136 14.34 -11.09 -1.45
C PHE A 136 14.89 -12.35 -0.80
N GLY A 137 15.63 -12.16 0.30
CA GLY A 137 16.15 -13.25 1.12
C GLY A 137 15.93 -12.98 2.61
N LEU A 138 15.89 -14.07 3.38
CA LEU A 138 15.97 -14.02 4.83
C LEU A 138 17.41 -14.33 5.23
N PHE A 139 17.97 -13.51 6.10
CA PHE A 139 19.33 -13.65 6.59
C PHE A 139 19.30 -13.68 8.11
N THR A 140 20.26 -14.33 8.75
CA THR A 140 20.51 -14.11 10.18
C THR A 140 21.09 -12.71 10.41
N ASP A 141 21.13 -12.26 11.64
CA ASP A 141 21.85 -11.04 12.06
C ASP A 141 23.34 -11.07 11.66
N GLU A 142 23.95 -12.26 11.65
CA GLU A 142 25.31 -12.50 11.15
C GLU A 142 25.46 -12.46 9.60
N GLY A 143 24.37 -12.22 8.86
CA GLY A 143 24.38 -12.10 7.40
C GLY A 143 24.41 -13.43 6.65
N VAL A 144 24.04 -14.54 7.30
CA VAL A 144 23.98 -15.85 6.67
C VAL A 144 22.60 -16.07 6.05
N GLU A 145 22.55 -16.39 4.75
CA GLU A 145 21.28 -16.67 4.07
C GLU A 145 20.59 -17.91 4.66
N VAL A 146 19.33 -17.76 5.00
CA VAL A 146 18.49 -18.82 5.54
C VAL A 146 17.84 -19.59 4.40
N VAL A 147 18.44 -20.72 4.04
CA VAL A 147 17.92 -21.60 2.98
C VAL A 147 16.76 -22.46 3.50
N GLY A 148 15.70 -22.58 2.70
CA GLY A 148 14.55 -23.46 3.00
C GLY A 148 13.54 -22.91 4.01
N ALA A 149 13.75 -21.69 4.50
CA ALA A 149 12.72 -20.99 5.26
C ALA A 149 11.49 -20.70 4.37
N SER A 150 10.31 -20.71 4.98
CA SER A 150 9.07 -20.31 4.34
C SER A 150 8.36 -19.29 5.22
N LEU A 151 7.82 -18.24 4.60
CA LEU A 151 7.03 -17.26 5.33
C LEU A 151 5.63 -17.84 5.61
N PRO A 152 5.03 -17.51 6.78
CA PRO A 152 3.66 -17.94 7.05
C PRO A 152 2.74 -17.43 5.93
N GLY A 153 1.87 -18.32 5.41
CA GLY A 153 0.89 -18.00 4.35
C GLY A 153 -0.04 -16.87 4.75
#